data_AF-A0A1G3CTI2-F1
#
_entry.id   AF-A0A1G3CTI2-F1
#
_cell.length_a   1.000
_cell.length_b   1.000
_cell.length_c   1.000
_cell.angle_alpha   90.00
_cell.angle_beta   90.00
_cell.angle_gamma   90.00
#
_symmetry.space_group_name_H-M   'P 1'
#
loop_
_entity.id
_entity.type
_entity.pdbx_description
1 polymer ?
#
loop_
_entity_poly.entity_id
_entity_poly.type
_entity_poly.pdbx_seq_one_letter_code
_entity_poly.pdbx_strand_id
1 'polypeptide(L)'
;MKLPLKILVSSLSLFLLACSTPPSEFGVYRQSDGAVGVHAPKSAKETEAQAAAVEECKKLGKRGATIVESRKTVNDRFPMTYIFVCTNY
;
A
#
# COMPACT_ATOMS: atom_id res chain seq x y z
N MET A 1 -42.26 11.70 11.02
CA MET A 1 -41.54 10.59 10.37
C MET A 1 -40.45 10.14 11.35
N LYS A 2 -40.56 8.93 11.94
CA LYS A 2 -39.59 8.42 12.93
C LYS A 2 -38.65 7.46 12.20
N LEU A 3 -37.43 7.89 11.90
CA LEU A 3 -36.41 7.04 11.29
C LEU A 3 -36.06 5.93 12.30
N PRO A 4 -36.22 4.63 11.96
CA PRO A 4 -35.98 3.57 12.93
C PRO A 4 -34.49 3.49 13.26
N LEU A 5 -34.16 3.64 14.55
CA LEU A 5 -32.82 3.62 15.13
C LEU A 5 -31.94 2.44 14.66
N LYS A 6 -32.58 1.32 14.27
CA LYS A 6 -31.92 0.14 13.70
C LYS A 6 -31.19 0.41 12.38
N ILE A 7 -31.70 1.32 11.55
CA ILE A 7 -31.05 1.71 10.29
C ILE A 7 -29.78 2.53 10.58
N LEU A 8 -29.81 3.37 11.62
CA LEU A 8 -28.66 4.19 12.03
C LEU A 8 -27.50 3.35 12.61
N VAL A 9 -27.83 2.29 13.36
CA VAL A 9 -26.82 1.38 13.93
C VAL A 9 -26.18 0.52 12.84
N SER A 10 -26.92 0.14 11.79
CA SER A 10 -26.38 -0.66 10.69
C SER A 10 -25.41 0.11 9.79
N SER A 11 -25.51 1.44 9.70
CA SER A 11 -24.57 2.22 8.88
C SER A 11 -23.24 2.47 9.58
N LEU A 12 -23.17 2.33 10.92
CA LEU A 12 -21.95 2.59 11.68
C LEU A 12 -20.96 1.41 11.66
N SER A 13 -21.44 0.18 11.48
CA SER A 13 -20.58 -1.01 11.43
C SER A 13 -19.77 -1.13 10.14
N LEU A 14 -20.19 -0.50 9.03
CA LEU A 14 -19.41 -0.48 7.79
C LEU A 14 -18.19 0.45 7.83
N PHE A 15 -18.11 1.39 8.78
CA PHE A 15 -16.99 2.33 8.88
C PHE A 15 -15.76 1.76 9.60
N LEU A 16 -15.86 0.60 10.25
CA LEU A 16 -14.79 0.02 11.07
C LEU A 16 -13.85 -0.95 10.30
N LEU A 17 -14.02 -1.11 8.99
CA LEU A 17 -13.22 -2.05 8.17
C LEU A 17 -11.98 -1.42 7.50
N ALA A 18 -11.68 -0.15 7.75
CA ALA A 18 -10.58 0.56 7.07
C ALA A 18 -9.28 0.66 7.89
N CYS A 19 -8.90 -0.40 8.62
CA CYS A 19 -7.52 -0.54 9.15
C CYS A 19 -6.57 -0.95 8.00
N SER A 20 -6.38 -0.07 7.01
CA SER A 20 -5.24 -0.19 6.10
C SER A 20 -3.99 0.35 6.79
N THR A 21 -2.84 -0.28 6.54
CA THR A 21 -1.57 0.24 7.04
C THR A 21 -1.35 1.66 6.50
N PRO A 22 -1.09 2.68 7.33
CA PRO A 22 -0.96 4.05 6.84
C PRO A 22 0.16 4.16 5.79
N PRO A 23 -0.03 4.92 4.69
CA PRO A 23 1.01 5.08 3.66
C PRO A 23 2.33 5.64 4.23
N SER A 24 2.27 6.40 5.33
CA SER A 24 3.44 6.90 6.07
C SER A 24 4.30 5.81 6.72
N GLU A 25 3.76 4.60 6.89
CA GLU A 25 4.50 3.45 7.40
C GLU A 25 5.25 2.70 6.29
N PHE A 26 5.14 3.11 5.04
CA PHE A 26 5.93 2.56 3.95
C PHE A 26 7.12 3.48 3.64
N GLY A 27 8.31 2.89 3.55
CA GLY A 27 9.50 3.60 3.08
C GLY A 27 9.66 3.39 1.58
N VAL A 28 9.27 4.37 0.76
CA VAL A 28 9.36 4.23 -0.70
C VAL A 28 10.59 4.96 -1.24
N TYR A 29 11.30 4.33 -2.17
CA TYR A 29 12.47 4.90 -2.83
C TYR A 29 12.53 4.49 -4.30
N ARG A 30 13.26 5.27 -5.10
CA ARG A 30 13.46 5.01 -6.53
C ARG A 30 14.88 4.52 -6.79
N GLN A 31 15.01 3.42 -7.53
CA GLN A 31 16.29 2.91 -8.01
C GLN A 31 16.68 3.58 -9.34
N SER A 32 17.98 3.58 -9.65
CA SER A 32 18.54 4.23 -10.84
C SER A 32 18.10 3.60 -12.16
N ASP A 33 17.72 2.33 -12.13
CA ASP A 33 17.18 1.57 -13.26
C ASP A 33 15.68 1.86 -13.52
N GLY A 34 15.05 2.71 -12.71
CA GLY A 34 13.65 3.07 -12.82
C GLY A 34 12.70 2.18 -12.04
N ALA A 35 13.20 1.20 -11.28
CA ALA A 35 12.40 0.43 -10.33
C ALA A 35 12.05 1.26 -9.07
N VAL A 36 10.98 0.87 -8.39
CA VAL A 36 10.50 1.46 -7.13
C VAL A 36 10.62 0.42 -6.03
N GLY A 37 11.39 0.73 -4.99
CA GLY A 37 11.49 -0.08 -3.80
C GLY A 37 10.54 0.40 -2.72
N VAL A 38 9.84 -0.53 -2.08
CA VAL A 38 8.90 -0.26 -0.98
C VAL A 38 9.30 -1.09 0.23
N HIS A 39 9.77 -0.42 1.28
CA HIS A 39 9.95 -0.98 2.60
C HIS A 39 8.58 -1.09 3.29
N ALA A 40 8.20 -2.31 3.65
CA ALA A 40 6.90 -2.61 4.24
C ALA A 40 7.04 -3.04 5.71
N PRO A 41 6.16 -2.54 6.60
CA PRO A 41 6.11 -3.00 7.98
C PRO A 41 5.56 -4.42 8.06
N LYS A 42 5.74 -5.08 9.20
CA LYS A 42 5.38 -6.50 9.39
C LYS A 42 3.90 -6.82 9.13
N SER A 43 3.02 -5.85 9.41
CA SER A 43 1.58 -5.96 9.25
C SER A 43 1.09 -5.68 7.83
N ALA A 44 1.93 -5.10 6.98
CA ALA A 44 1.51 -4.66 5.66
C ALA A 44 1.36 -5.83 4.68
N LYS A 45 0.31 -5.75 3.86
CA LYS A 45 0.11 -6.68 2.76
C LYS A 45 0.90 -6.22 1.54
N GLU A 46 1.31 -7.17 0.71
CA GLU A 46 1.95 -6.88 -0.57
C GLU A 46 1.10 -5.94 -1.45
N THR A 47 -0.22 -6.10 -1.42
CA THR A 47 -1.17 -5.22 -2.15
C THR A 47 -1.09 -3.76 -1.71
N GLU A 48 -0.81 -3.50 -0.42
CA GLU A 48 -0.65 -2.14 0.10
C GLU A 48 0.71 -1.56 -0.32
N ALA A 49 1.76 -2.39 -0.30
CA ALA A 49 3.06 -2.01 -0.84
C ALA A 49 2.99 -1.71 -2.35
N GLN A 50 2.19 -2.48 -3.10
CA GLN A 50 1.95 -2.24 -4.52
C GLN A 50 1.21 -0.91 -4.74
N ALA A 51 0.20 -0.59 -3.92
CA ALA A 51 -0.49 0.69 -4.01
C ALA A 51 0.48 1.87 -3.81
N ALA A 52 1.37 1.79 -2.82
CA ALA A 52 2.42 2.78 -2.60
C ALA A 52 3.39 2.88 -3.78
N ALA A 53 3.77 1.75 -4.39
CA ALA A 53 4.59 1.73 -5.59
C ALA A 53 3.90 2.37 -6.80
N VAL A 54 2.60 2.12 -6.98
CA VAL A 54 1.80 2.72 -8.07
C VAL A 54 1.75 4.24 -7.94
N GLU A 55 1.65 4.78 -6.73
CA GLU A 55 1.68 6.23 -6.50
C GLU A 55 3.01 6.86 -6.92
N GLU A 56 4.14 6.21 -6.65
CA GLU A 56 5.43 6.67 -7.14
C GLU A 56 5.59 6.48 -8.66
N CYS A 57 5.14 5.35 -9.21
CA CYS A 57 5.16 5.12 -10.65
C CYS A 57 4.32 6.15 -11.42
N LYS A 58 3.22 6.64 -10.84
CA LYS A 58 2.42 7.74 -11.40
C LYS A 58 3.21 9.04 -11.52
N LYS A 59 4.10 9.35 -10.57
CA LYS A 59 5.00 10.51 -10.66
C LYS A 59 6.00 10.40 -11.82
N LEU A 60 6.27 9.18 -12.29
CA LEU A 60 7.10 8.88 -13.47
C LEU A 60 6.28 8.81 -14.77
N GLY A 61 4.98 9.09 -14.73
CA GLY A 61 4.07 8.99 -15.89
C GLY A 61 3.67 7.55 -16.25
N LYS A 62 3.86 6.59 -15.34
CA LYS A 62 3.46 5.18 -15.50
C LYS A 62 2.17 4.90 -14.74
N ARG A 63 1.39 3.89 -15.15
CA ARG A 63 0.05 3.62 -14.58
C ARG A 63 0.01 2.48 -13.57
N GLY A 64 0.94 1.54 -13.68
CA GLY A 64 1.01 0.35 -12.86
C GLY A 64 2.39 0.13 -12.25
N ALA A 65 2.43 -0.81 -11.30
CA ALA A 65 3.64 -1.31 -10.67
C ALA A 65 3.50 -2.83 -10.55
N THR A 66 4.50 -3.57 -11.03
CA THR A 66 4.54 -5.04 -11.00
C THR A 66 5.68 -5.48 -10.12
N ILE A 67 5.42 -6.40 -9.18
CA ILE A 67 6.46 -6.92 -8.30
C ILE A 67 7.48 -7.73 -9.11
N VAL A 68 8.75 -7.47 -8.86
CA VAL A 68 9.87 -8.20 -9.45
C VAL A 68 10.61 -8.99 -8.38
N GLU A 69 10.76 -8.41 -7.19
CA GLU A 69 11.50 -9.06 -6.12
C GLU A 69 10.89 -8.75 -4.76
N SER A 70 10.87 -9.75 -3.87
CA SER A 70 10.63 -9.55 -2.45
C SER A 70 11.85 -10.01 -1.66
N ARG A 71 12.36 -9.15 -0.80
CA ARG A 71 13.53 -9.43 0.04
C ARG A 71 13.23 -9.14 1.49
N LYS A 72 13.70 -10.03 2.37
CA LYS A 72 13.72 -9.76 3.82
C LYS A 72 14.84 -8.78 4.12
N THR A 73 14.58 -7.84 5.02
CA THR A 73 15.63 -6.94 5.52
C THR A 73 16.04 -7.36 6.93
N VAL A 74 17.18 -6.84 7.38
CA VAL A 74 17.66 -7.00 8.76
C VAL A 74 17.01 -5.97 9.70
N ASN A 75 16.20 -5.04 9.16
CA ASN A 75 15.58 -3.97 9.94
C ASN A 75 14.23 -4.41 10.51
N ASP A 76 14.11 -4.44 11.84
CA ASP A 76 12.90 -4.87 12.55
C ASP A 76 11.67 -4.01 12.22
N ARG A 77 11.88 -2.72 11.91
CA ARG A 77 10.79 -1.80 11.54
C ARG A 77 10.22 -2.10 10.14
N PHE A 78 11.05 -2.56 9.21
CA PHE A 78 10.67 -2.85 7.83
C PHE A 78 11.19 -4.23 7.41
N PRO A 79 10.61 -5.32 7.94
CA PRO A 79 11.16 -6.66 7.74
C PRO A 79 11.12 -7.12 6.28
N MET A 80 10.30 -6.46 5.43
CA MET A 80 10.16 -6.78 4.01
C MET A 80 10.46 -5.56 3.15
N THR A 81 11.14 -5.79 2.03
CA THR A 81 11.27 -4.84 0.92
C THR A 81 10.75 -5.49 -0.33
N TYR A 82 9.89 -4.78 -1.04
CA TYR A 82 9.37 -5.17 -2.34
C TYR A 82 9.96 -4.26 -3.41
N ILE A 83 10.47 -4.84 -4.48
CA ILE A 83 10.94 -4.11 -5.65
C ILE A 83 9.90 -4.26 -6.75
N PHE A 84 9.42 -3.13 -7.24
CA PHE A 84 8.44 -3.03 -8.30
C PHE A 84 9.05 -2.38 -9.53
N VAL A 85 8.67 -2.87 -10.71
CA VAL A 85 8.94 -2.18 -11.97
C VAL A 85 7.68 -1.45 -12.40
N CYS A 86 7.83 -0.19 -12.79
CA CYS A 86 6.72 0.62 -13.27
C CYS A 86 6.30 0.18 -14.68
N THR A 87 5.01 -0.04 -14.85
CA THR A 87 4.40 -0.48 -16.12
C THR A 87 3.32 0.49 -16.59
N ASN A 88 2.96 0.43 -17.87
CA ASN A 88 1.98 1.32 -18.48
C ASN A 88 0.53 0.81 -18.40
N TYR A 89 0.32 -0.39 -17.87
CA TYR A 89 -0.95 -1.11 -17.87
C TYR A 89 -1.70 -0.93 -16.54
#